data_AF-A0A947G7Y4-F1
#
_entry.id   AF-A0A947G7Y4-F1
#
_cell.length_a   1.000
_cell.length_b   1.000
_cell.length_c   1.000
_cell.angle_alpha   90.00
_cell.angle_beta   90.00
_cell.angle_gamma   90.00
#
_symmetry.space_group_name_H-M   'P 1'
#
loop_
_entity.id
_entity.type
_entity.pdbx_description
1 polymer ?
#
loop_
_entity_poly.entity_id
_entity_poly.type
_entity_poly.pdbx_seq_one_letter_code
_entity_poly.pdbx_strand_id
1 'polypeptide(L)'
;MTAPKTLAAFALAAVTACGGGSSKDVQCESGQCDEETSYELCAAIRGNGQLITAHFASLARITEHYGLIDGSAGGSSASITQFFAESVKMNPHVFDCGEADCSEDQVRARAALLFKSFPGYLQALTQTPEGIAIAELAPFVAQIQKAGIDDLLEEDAEAAAQALDTLLSSSDIQELVNPELLHLLQTSEHPEFHVADILAGLQKMANFDTEDVHIFLRPGLIEFETFGEKLGRAASMYAGYPPLDGEMMNAFLDGCAVPSLGKSWFETMSIDAGGGVSCGELFGAMAIDYRESLLEDEASFVSRIDESIGGHLAALVSTSVLTGDAAKTFADARAAYLAGEPQTDIDIQWDDVRFGYWGSAADLARVASNPQGYDDDKTRKFLPLGNATWREALSYSPAEPGLARALELGDGTVSAGGWSDLHPTLVLKNMGCKKVVYVTRVGDDSGFSLGVARHFGLSDRDFENLYDLDNPESSYSLSIAEADAVWCTNWNDIAATDVLAVTLDSYNAAMESSDPFFTDGEEAYGKSAADLGKRGCSVGAPAAR
;
A
#
# COMPACT_ATOMS: atom_id res chain seq x y z
N MET A 1 -25.95 12.90 -19.61
CA MET A 1 -24.75 13.19 -20.41
C MET A 1 -24.19 11.86 -20.96
N THR A 2 -23.31 11.87 -21.97
CA THR A 2 -22.51 10.68 -22.30
C THR A 2 -21.33 10.59 -21.35
N ALA A 3 -21.15 9.46 -20.66
CA ALA A 3 -19.95 9.21 -19.86
C ALA A 3 -18.67 9.32 -20.73
N PRO A 4 -17.55 9.83 -20.20
CA PRO A 4 -16.31 9.96 -20.95
C PRO A 4 -15.81 8.56 -21.35
N LYS A 5 -15.79 8.28 -22.66
CA LYS A 5 -15.44 6.96 -23.21
C LYS A 5 -13.94 6.61 -23.15
N THR A 6 -13.14 7.49 -22.57
CA THR A 6 -11.71 7.32 -22.31
C THR A 6 -11.37 7.97 -20.98
N LEU A 7 -11.84 7.36 -19.88
CA LEU A 7 -10.92 7.14 -18.78
C LEU A 7 -9.83 6.21 -19.33
N ALA A 8 -8.79 6.82 -19.91
CA ALA A 8 -7.55 6.09 -20.12
C ALA A 8 -7.08 5.63 -18.74
N ALA A 9 -6.59 4.41 -18.66
CA ALA A 9 -6.12 3.87 -17.41
C ALA A 9 -4.90 4.67 -16.94
N PHE A 10 -5.09 5.50 -15.92
CA PHE A 10 -3.98 5.95 -15.08
C PHE A 10 -3.51 4.72 -14.32
N ALA A 11 -2.51 4.04 -14.88
CA ALA A 11 -1.73 3.06 -14.15
C ALA A 11 -1.06 3.83 -13.01
N LEU A 12 -1.60 3.72 -11.79
CA LEU A 12 -1.19 4.53 -10.65
C LEU A 12 0.11 3.99 -10.02
N ALA A 13 1.16 3.94 -10.83
CA ALA A 13 2.53 3.86 -10.35
C ALA A 13 2.91 5.26 -9.82
N ALA A 14 2.84 5.41 -8.48
CA ALA A 14 2.87 6.68 -7.74
C ALA A 14 1.60 7.55 -8.03
N VAL A 15 0.95 8.29 -7.11
CA VAL A 15 1.31 9.28 -6.05
C VAL A 15 0.03 9.56 -5.21
N THR A 16 0.08 9.93 -3.90
CA THR A 16 -0.97 10.64 -3.07
C THR A 16 -0.84 10.43 -1.52
N ALA A 17 -0.61 11.42 -0.62
CA ALA A 17 -0.83 11.35 0.88
C ALA A 17 -0.43 12.68 1.66
N CYS A 18 -0.66 12.94 2.96
CA CYS A 18 -0.36 14.18 3.81
C CYS A 18 -0.87 15.63 3.46
N GLY A 19 -0.69 16.71 4.27
CA GLY A 19 -0.12 16.93 5.65
C GLY A 19 -0.82 17.97 6.64
N GLY A 20 -0.53 18.03 7.99
CA GLY A 20 -0.94 19.17 8.90
C GLY A 20 -1.56 19.12 10.38
N GLY A 21 -1.39 18.11 11.27
CA GLY A 21 -1.57 18.12 12.78
C GLY A 21 -2.98 18.00 13.49
N SER A 22 -3.19 17.34 14.66
CA SER A 22 -2.32 16.64 15.66
C SER A 22 -3.11 15.83 16.76
N SER A 23 -2.48 14.92 17.54
CA SER A 23 -3.01 14.43 18.86
C SER A 23 -1.97 14.21 20.00
N LYS A 24 -2.14 13.22 20.91
CA LYS A 24 -1.51 13.14 22.26
C LYS A 24 -0.88 11.79 22.62
N ASP A 25 0.29 11.83 23.26
CA ASP A 25 1.05 10.66 23.72
C ASP A 25 0.49 9.93 24.95
N VAL A 26 0.89 8.65 25.09
CA VAL A 26 0.77 7.82 26.31
C VAL A 26 2.16 7.27 26.68
N GLN A 27 2.47 7.15 27.98
CA GLN A 27 3.75 6.64 28.48
C GLN A 27 3.59 5.30 29.22
N CYS A 28 4.51 4.37 28.98
CA CYS A 28 4.63 3.10 29.71
C CYS A 28 5.90 3.12 30.60
N GLU A 29 5.78 2.84 31.89
CA GLU A 29 6.92 2.63 32.80
C GLU A 29 6.95 1.21 33.37
N SER A 30 8.14 0.75 33.75
CA SER A 30 8.40 -0.45 34.59
C SER A 30 8.08 -1.86 34.03
N GLY A 31 7.57 -1.98 32.80
CA GLY A 31 7.42 -3.29 32.14
C GLY A 31 6.18 -4.10 32.55
N GLN A 32 5.23 -3.47 33.25
CA GLN A 32 3.84 -3.89 33.24
C GLN A 32 3.08 -2.91 32.33
N CYS A 33 2.79 -3.32 31.11
CA CYS A 33 1.74 -2.67 30.33
C CYS A 33 0.41 -3.05 30.99
N ASP A 34 -0.48 -2.08 31.22
CA ASP A 34 -1.80 -2.36 31.77
C ASP A 34 -2.58 -3.33 30.86
N GLU A 35 -3.35 -4.23 31.47
CA GLU A 35 -4.27 -5.12 30.75
C GLU A 35 -5.41 -4.29 30.13
N GLU A 36 -5.97 -4.78 29.02
CA GLU A 36 -7.13 -4.20 28.29
C GLU A 36 -6.91 -2.97 27.37
N THR A 37 -5.70 -2.68 26.87
CA THR A 37 -5.63 -2.04 25.52
C THR A 37 -6.06 -3.08 24.49
N SER A 38 -7.33 -3.09 24.08
CA SER A 38 -7.87 -4.00 23.06
C SER A 38 -8.52 -3.23 21.92
N TYR A 39 -8.26 -3.65 20.68
CA TYR A 39 -8.80 -3.03 19.47
C TYR A 39 -10.04 -3.82 19.04
N GLU A 40 -11.20 -3.17 18.82
CA GLU A 40 -12.45 -3.92 18.58
C GLU A 40 -12.48 -4.50 17.17
N LEU A 41 -12.24 -3.66 16.16
CA LEU A 41 -12.25 -4.03 14.74
C LEU A 41 -10.92 -3.68 14.07
N CYS A 42 -10.24 -4.65 13.45
CA CYS A 42 -8.99 -4.42 12.73
C CYS A 42 -9.06 -4.94 11.28
N ALA A 43 -8.22 -4.37 10.41
CA ALA A 43 -8.08 -4.81 9.03
C ALA A 43 -6.70 -5.43 8.76
N ALA A 44 -6.66 -6.75 8.50
CA ALA A 44 -5.51 -7.38 7.85
C ALA A 44 -5.62 -7.09 6.35
N ILE A 45 -4.66 -6.38 5.76
CA ILE A 45 -4.77 -5.92 4.36
C ILE A 45 -3.70 -6.60 3.51
N ARG A 46 -4.13 -7.46 2.60
CA ARG A 46 -3.27 -8.14 1.63
C ARG A 46 -2.76 -7.15 0.58
N GLY A 47 -1.47 -6.82 0.61
CA GLY A 47 -0.80 -6.00 -0.41
C GLY A 47 -1.06 -6.52 -1.84
N ASN A 48 -1.27 -5.59 -2.77
CA ASN A 48 -1.73 -5.87 -4.14
C ASN A 48 -1.14 -4.94 -5.22
N GLY A 49 -0.06 -4.21 -4.90
CA GLY A 49 0.61 -3.27 -5.80
C GLY A 49 -0.34 -2.21 -6.37
N GLN A 50 -0.39 -2.13 -7.69
CA GLN A 50 -1.17 -1.18 -8.48
C GLN A 50 -2.70 -1.32 -8.32
N LEU A 51 -3.20 -2.37 -7.68
CA LEU A 51 -4.64 -2.61 -7.45
C LEU A 51 -5.18 -1.92 -6.18
N ILE A 52 -4.43 -0.97 -5.60
CA ILE A 52 -4.71 -0.33 -4.30
C ILE A 52 -6.11 0.29 -4.16
N THR A 53 -6.76 0.71 -5.26
CA THR A 53 -8.15 1.20 -5.24
C THR A 53 -9.13 0.14 -4.72
N ALA A 54 -8.81 -1.14 -4.86
CA ALA A 54 -9.54 -2.21 -4.22
C ALA A 54 -9.50 -2.12 -2.69
N HIS A 55 -8.38 -1.78 -2.06
CA HIS A 55 -8.32 -1.70 -0.59
C HIS A 55 -9.26 -0.62 -0.06
N PHE A 56 -9.27 0.55 -0.69
CA PHE A 56 -10.15 1.66 -0.34
C PHE A 56 -11.63 1.32 -0.57
N ALA A 57 -11.94 0.58 -1.64
CA ALA A 57 -13.28 0.06 -1.90
C ALA A 57 -13.73 -0.97 -0.84
N SER A 58 -12.84 -1.86 -0.39
CA SER A 58 -13.09 -2.81 0.70
C SER A 58 -13.31 -2.08 2.02
N LEU A 59 -12.38 -1.21 2.42
CA LEU A 59 -12.46 -0.46 3.69
C LEU A 59 -13.68 0.46 3.74
N ALA A 60 -14.04 1.12 2.63
CA ALA A 60 -15.29 1.87 2.53
C ALA A 60 -16.49 0.99 2.90
N ARG A 61 -16.58 -0.20 2.29
CA ARG A 61 -17.74 -1.08 2.48
C ARG A 61 -17.77 -1.76 3.85
N ILE A 62 -16.62 -2.15 4.37
CA ILE A 62 -16.46 -2.64 5.74
C ILE A 62 -16.90 -1.55 6.72
N THR A 63 -16.47 -0.29 6.50
CA THR A 63 -16.87 0.85 7.32
C THR A 63 -18.39 1.06 7.29
N GLU A 64 -19.04 1.06 6.10
CA GLU A 64 -20.50 1.22 5.95
C GLU A 64 -21.34 0.28 6.83
N HIS A 65 -20.81 -0.91 7.15
CA HIS A 65 -21.50 -1.93 7.92
C HIS A 65 -21.01 -2.00 9.37
N TYR A 66 -19.70 -1.93 9.62
CA TYR A 66 -19.10 -2.31 10.91
C TYR A 66 -18.37 -1.17 11.64
N GLY A 67 -18.36 0.05 11.07
CA GLY A 67 -17.75 1.23 11.69
C GLY A 67 -16.26 1.38 11.40
N LEU A 68 -15.60 2.28 12.13
CA LEU A 68 -14.17 2.55 11.97
C LEU A 68 -13.30 1.37 12.43
N ILE A 69 -12.13 1.22 11.83
CA ILE A 69 -11.10 0.29 12.30
C ILE A 69 -10.25 0.91 13.42
N ASP A 70 -9.77 0.08 14.33
CA ASP A 70 -8.92 0.40 15.48
C ASP A 70 -7.45 0.01 15.29
N GLY A 71 -7.20 -1.01 14.48
CA GLY A 71 -5.85 -1.39 14.07
C GLY A 71 -5.80 -1.95 12.66
N SER A 72 -4.60 -2.06 12.12
CA SER A 72 -4.36 -2.54 10.76
C SER A 72 -2.94 -3.05 10.57
N ALA A 73 -2.74 -3.93 9.59
CA ALA A 73 -1.43 -4.49 9.29
C ALA A 73 -1.27 -4.83 7.80
N GLY A 74 -0.03 -4.83 7.33
CA GLY A 74 0.38 -5.26 5.98
C GLY A 74 1.56 -4.46 5.41
N GLY A 75 2.09 -4.92 4.29
CA GLY A 75 3.19 -4.28 3.55
C GLY A 75 2.78 -3.84 2.14
N SER A 76 3.74 -3.36 1.34
CA SER A 76 3.49 -2.97 -0.06
C SER A 76 2.39 -1.89 -0.13
N SER A 77 1.49 -1.96 -1.12
CA SER A 77 0.35 -1.05 -1.26
C SER A 77 -0.59 -1.02 -0.03
N ALA A 78 -0.57 -2.05 0.84
CA ALA A 78 -1.32 -2.02 2.09
C ALA A 78 -0.74 -1.02 3.11
N SER A 79 0.56 -0.72 3.09
CA SER A 79 1.14 0.31 3.97
C SER A 79 0.64 1.72 3.64
N ILE A 80 0.48 2.02 2.34
CA ILE A 80 -0.16 3.24 1.85
C ILE A 80 -1.63 3.26 2.31
N THR A 81 -2.37 2.15 2.19
CA THR A 81 -3.76 2.08 2.67
C THR A 81 -3.88 2.30 4.18
N GLN A 82 -3.02 1.70 4.99
CA GLN A 82 -3.00 1.90 6.45
C GLN A 82 -2.78 3.37 6.80
N PHE A 83 -1.85 4.02 6.11
CA PHE A 83 -1.59 5.44 6.29
C PHE A 83 -2.83 6.29 6.03
N PHE A 84 -3.50 6.07 4.89
CA PHE A 84 -4.75 6.73 4.55
C PHE A 84 -5.86 6.45 5.57
N ALA A 85 -6.01 5.21 6.01
CA ALA A 85 -7.03 4.81 6.98
C ALA A 85 -6.83 5.47 8.35
N GLU A 86 -5.57 5.63 8.78
CA GLU A 86 -5.27 6.43 9.97
C GLU A 86 -5.71 7.89 9.76
N SER A 87 -5.36 8.53 8.65
CA SER A 87 -5.80 9.91 8.39
C SER A 87 -7.33 10.08 8.31
N VAL A 88 -8.06 9.12 7.74
CA VAL A 88 -9.54 9.14 7.75
C VAL A 88 -10.07 9.05 9.20
N LYS A 89 -9.42 8.26 10.07
CA LYS A 89 -9.72 8.19 11.51
C LYS A 89 -9.29 9.44 12.29
N MET A 90 -8.35 10.23 11.77
CA MET A 90 -7.88 11.47 12.39
C MET A 90 -8.72 12.70 12.06
N ASN A 91 -9.48 12.65 10.98
CA ASN A 91 -10.14 13.82 10.42
C ASN A 91 -11.21 14.39 11.37
N PRO A 92 -11.07 15.63 11.89
CA PRO A 92 -12.08 16.22 12.76
C PRO A 92 -13.45 16.30 12.08
N HIS A 93 -13.48 16.51 10.76
CA HIS A 93 -14.72 16.56 9.98
C HIS A 93 -15.42 15.19 9.85
N VAL A 94 -14.80 14.07 10.24
CA VAL A 94 -15.52 12.79 10.37
C VAL A 94 -16.39 12.76 11.63
N PHE A 95 -16.03 13.51 12.68
CA PHE A 95 -16.68 13.50 14.00
C PHE A 95 -17.46 14.78 14.34
N ASP A 96 -17.15 15.92 13.73
CA ASP A 96 -17.80 17.21 13.98
C ASP A 96 -19.07 17.40 13.13
N CYS A 97 -20.26 17.29 13.74
CA CYS A 97 -21.55 17.55 13.09
C CYS A 97 -22.11 18.95 13.41
N GLY A 98 -21.24 19.92 13.73
CA GLY A 98 -21.55 21.35 13.83
C GLY A 98 -21.84 21.82 15.26
N GLU A 99 -23.10 21.78 15.69
CA GLU A 99 -23.46 22.14 17.08
C GLU A 99 -23.33 20.94 18.06
N ALA A 100 -23.00 19.75 17.55
CA ALA A 100 -22.82 18.53 18.34
C ALA A 100 -21.91 17.52 17.63
N ASP A 101 -21.34 16.60 18.40
CA ASP A 101 -20.62 15.42 17.88
C ASP A 101 -21.54 14.57 16.98
N CYS A 102 -20.98 14.00 15.92
CA CYS A 102 -21.69 13.09 15.03
C CYS A 102 -22.09 11.78 15.75
N SER A 103 -23.28 11.26 15.39
CA SER A 103 -23.65 9.88 15.76
C SER A 103 -22.75 8.85 15.07
N GLU A 104 -22.70 7.63 15.62
CA GLU A 104 -21.92 6.52 15.07
C GLU A 104 -22.26 6.26 13.58
N ASP A 105 -23.54 6.38 13.19
CA ASP A 105 -24.01 6.31 11.80
C ASP A 105 -23.40 7.40 10.89
N GLN A 106 -23.29 8.62 11.41
CA GLN A 106 -22.72 9.75 10.67
C GLN A 106 -21.21 9.63 10.54
N VAL A 107 -20.50 9.28 11.63
CA VAL A 107 -19.06 8.96 11.63
C VAL A 107 -18.76 7.88 10.59
N ARG A 108 -19.51 6.77 10.65
CA ARG A 108 -19.48 5.64 9.71
C ARG A 108 -19.70 6.07 8.26
N ALA A 109 -20.76 6.81 7.98
CA ALA A 109 -21.08 7.27 6.63
C ALA A 109 -20.02 8.25 6.08
N ARG A 110 -19.49 9.15 6.91
CA ARG A 110 -18.48 10.15 6.53
C ARG A 110 -17.12 9.50 6.26
N ALA A 111 -16.67 8.60 7.13
CA ALA A 111 -15.44 7.82 6.92
C ALA A 111 -15.54 6.91 5.69
N ALA A 112 -16.66 6.21 5.50
CA ALA A 112 -16.91 5.40 4.30
C ALA A 112 -16.91 6.25 3.01
N LEU A 113 -17.43 7.49 3.06
CA LEU A 113 -17.36 8.43 1.94
C LEU A 113 -15.92 8.85 1.61
N LEU A 114 -15.08 9.13 2.61
CA LEU A 114 -13.66 9.42 2.38
C LEU A 114 -12.92 8.22 1.78
N PHE A 115 -13.16 7.00 2.27
CA PHE A 115 -12.60 5.82 1.61
C PHE A 115 -13.09 5.66 0.16
N LYS A 116 -14.35 6.00 -0.16
CA LYS A 116 -14.84 6.04 -1.56
C LYS A 116 -14.18 7.14 -2.39
N SER A 117 -13.83 8.30 -1.84
CA SER A 117 -13.36 9.43 -2.65
C SER A 117 -11.93 9.27 -3.18
N PHE A 118 -11.19 8.21 -2.81
CA PHE A 118 -9.82 7.99 -3.27
C PHE A 118 -9.68 8.04 -4.81
N PRO A 119 -10.44 7.30 -5.64
CA PRO A 119 -10.39 7.43 -7.11
C PRO A 119 -10.84 8.81 -7.62
N GLY A 120 -11.63 9.55 -6.83
CA GLY A 120 -11.98 10.94 -7.09
C GLY A 120 -10.78 11.89 -6.90
N TYR A 121 -9.92 11.63 -5.92
CA TYR A 121 -8.67 12.38 -5.75
C TYR A 121 -7.69 12.07 -6.89
N LEU A 122 -7.58 10.79 -7.31
CA LEU A 122 -6.80 10.42 -8.49
C LEU A 122 -7.31 11.17 -9.74
N GLN A 123 -8.64 11.24 -9.92
CA GLN A 123 -9.26 12.01 -11.01
C GLN A 123 -8.95 13.52 -10.91
N ALA A 124 -8.95 14.09 -9.70
CA ALA A 124 -8.58 15.49 -9.47
C ALA A 124 -7.12 15.75 -9.86
N LEU A 125 -6.18 14.89 -9.46
CA LEU A 125 -4.76 15.02 -9.83
C LEU A 125 -4.54 15.12 -11.32
N THR A 126 -5.30 14.40 -12.16
CA THR A 126 -5.15 14.41 -13.63
C THR A 126 -5.29 15.79 -14.29
N GLN A 127 -5.82 16.78 -13.55
CA GLN A 127 -5.98 18.17 -13.99
C GLN A 127 -4.82 19.09 -13.53
N THR A 128 -3.87 18.55 -12.75
CA THR A 128 -2.72 19.26 -12.18
C THR A 128 -1.41 18.90 -12.91
N PRO A 129 -0.36 19.75 -12.88
CA PRO A 129 0.93 19.43 -13.48
C PRO A 129 1.55 18.12 -12.97
N GLU A 130 1.43 17.81 -11.67
CA GLU A 130 1.96 16.56 -11.11
C GLU A 130 1.20 15.32 -11.61
N GLY A 131 -0.14 15.39 -11.76
CA GLY A 131 -0.90 14.29 -12.35
C GLY A 131 -0.66 14.07 -13.83
N ILE A 132 -0.26 15.12 -14.56
CA ILE A 132 0.21 15.02 -15.95
C ILE A 132 1.60 14.36 -15.98
N ALA A 133 2.54 14.83 -15.15
CA ALA A 133 3.86 14.23 -14.95
C ALA A 133 3.80 12.71 -14.68
N ILE A 134 2.97 12.30 -13.72
CA ILE A 134 2.71 10.88 -13.41
C ILE A 134 2.14 10.14 -14.63
N ALA A 135 1.23 10.76 -15.38
CA ALA A 135 0.63 10.14 -16.56
C ALA A 135 1.65 9.89 -17.69
N GLU A 136 2.73 10.67 -17.76
CA GLU A 136 3.80 10.51 -18.76
C GLU A 136 4.79 9.38 -18.43
N LEU A 137 4.77 8.84 -17.22
CA LEU A 137 5.41 7.56 -16.88
C LEU A 137 4.75 6.37 -17.59
N ALA A 138 3.42 6.38 -17.78
CA ALA A 138 2.71 5.27 -18.43
C ALA A 138 3.11 5.01 -19.91
N PRO A 139 3.30 6.02 -20.78
CA PRO A 139 3.88 5.85 -22.11
C PRO A 139 5.42 5.81 -22.13
N PHE A 140 6.12 5.88 -20.99
CA PHE A 140 7.59 6.03 -20.93
C PHE A 140 8.36 4.95 -21.72
N VAL A 141 7.94 3.69 -21.64
CA VAL A 141 8.53 2.58 -22.42
C VAL A 141 8.41 2.80 -23.93
N ALA A 142 7.31 3.43 -24.40
CA ALA A 142 7.15 3.82 -25.80
C ALA A 142 7.97 5.07 -26.16
N GLN A 143 8.35 5.91 -25.18
CA GLN A 143 9.29 7.01 -25.39
C GLN A 143 10.73 6.49 -25.59
N ILE A 144 11.16 5.52 -24.78
CA ILE A 144 12.44 4.78 -24.94
C ILE A 144 12.54 4.18 -26.36
N GLN A 145 11.55 3.38 -26.76
CA GLN A 145 11.51 2.74 -28.08
C GLN A 145 11.53 3.77 -29.23
N LYS A 146 10.83 4.90 -29.07
CA LYS A 146 10.81 6.00 -30.04
C LYS A 146 12.14 6.77 -30.12
N ALA A 147 12.89 6.82 -29.02
CA ALA A 147 14.23 7.42 -28.99
C ALA A 147 15.31 6.49 -29.58
N GLY A 148 15.01 5.20 -29.78
CA GLY A 148 15.94 4.23 -30.37
C GLY A 148 17.08 3.87 -29.43
N ILE A 149 16.86 3.87 -28.12
CA ILE A 149 17.93 3.65 -27.13
C ILE A 149 18.49 2.22 -27.24
N ASP A 150 17.64 1.24 -27.55
CA ASP A 150 18.07 -0.14 -27.83
C ASP A 150 19.00 -0.22 -29.05
N ASP A 151 18.69 0.47 -30.16
CA ASP A 151 19.55 0.55 -31.35
C ASP A 151 20.86 1.29 -31.05
N LEU A 152 20.80 2.39 -30.28
CA LEU A 152 21.97 3.16 -29.85
C LEU A 152 22.90 2.33 -28.95
N LEU A 153 22.36 1.45 -28.11
CA LEU A 153 23.15 0.61 -27.20
C LEU A 153 23.99 -0.44 -27.96
N GLU A 154 23.55 -0.88 -29.15
CA GLU A 154 24.38 -1.73 -30.03
C GLU A 154 25.53 -0.97 -30.73
N GLU A 155 25.41 0.36 -30.90
CA GLU A 155 26.41 1.19 -31.60
C GLU A 155 27.37 1.96 -30.66
N ASP A 156 26.84 2.59 -29.60
CA ASP A 156 27.53 3.48 -28.67
C ASP A 156 26.80 3.54 -27.30
N ALA A 157 27.30 2.78 -26.32
CA ALA A 157 26.70 2.70 -24.98
C ALA A 157 26.80 4.02 -24.17
N GLU A 158 27.80 4.88 -24.43
CA GLU A 158 27.88 6.20 -23.79
C GLU A 158 26.79 7.14 -24.33
N ALA A 159 26.50 7.06 -25.63
CA ALA A 159 25.39 7.79 -26.26
C ALA A 159 24.03 7.25 -25.80
N ALA A 160 23.88 5.93 -25.65
CA ALA A 160 22.66 5.32 -25.11
C ALA A 160 22.40 5.74 -23.65
N ALA A 161 23.44 5.77 -22.80
CA ALA A 161 23.35 6.28 -21.44
C ALA A 161 22.89 7.74 -21.40
N GLN A 162 23.50 8.61 -22.22
CA GLN A 162 23.13 10.03 -22.33
C GLN A 162 21.71 10.24 -22.86
N ALA A 163 21.24 9.41 -23.80
CA ALA A 163 19.88 9.46 -24.32
C ALA A 163 18.85 9.09 -23.25
N LEU A 164 19.15 8.08 -22.42
CA LEU A 164 18.29 7.65 -21.32
C LEU A 164 18.29 8.63 -20.15
N ASP A 165 19.46 9.17 -19.76
CA ASP A 165 19.60 10.26 -18.79
C ASP A 165 18.83 11.51 -19.21
N THR A 166 18.90 11.90 -20.49
CA THR A 166 18.14 13.03 -21.05
C THR A 166 16.62 12.80 -20.97
N LEU A 167 16.17 11.55 -21.16
CA LEU A 167 14.75 11.19 -21.09
C LEU A 167 14.23 11.14 -19.65
N LEU A 168 15.05 10.64 -18.72
CA LEU A 168 14.75 10.57 -17.29
C LEU A 168 14.85 11.93 -16.58
N SER A 169 15.74 12.80 -17.04
CA SER A 169 15.92 14.17 -16.53
C SER A 169 14.98 15.19 -17.20
N SER A 170 13.87 14.78 -17.81
CA SER A 170 12.86 15.72 -18.31
C SER A 170 12.19 16.45 -17.12
N SER A 171 11.80 17.72 -17.34
CA SER A 171 11.05 18.51 -16.36
C SER A 171 9.75 17.86 -15.89
N ASP A 172 9.26 16.91 -16.67
CA ASP A 172 7.94 16.32 -16.58
C ASP A 172 7.97 15.03 -15.75
N ILE A 173 9.14 14.44 -15.46
CA ILE A 173 9.26 13.27 -14.56
C ILE A 173 10.43 13.34 -13.56
N GLN A 174 11.39 14.26 -13.68
CA GLN A 174 12.62 14.29 -12.87
C GLN A 174 12.37 14.28 -11.35
N GLU A 175 11.30 14.89 -10.84
CA GLU A 175 10.95 14.85 -9.40
C GLU A 175 10.55 13.45 -8.88
N LEU A 176 10.23 12.51 -9.77
CA LEU A 176 9.88 11.13 -9.43
C LEU A 176 11.04 10.16 -9.66
N VAL A 177 12.03 10.55 -10.46
CA VAL A 177 13.13 9.67 -10.86
C VAL A 177 14.15 9.51 -9.74
N ASN A 178 14.57 8.28 -9.50
CA ASN A 178 15.59 7.96 -8.51
C ASN A 178 16.95 8.63 -8.85
N PRO A 179 17.54 9.45 -7.95
CA PRO A 179 18.81 10.12 -8.22
C PRO A 179 20.00 9.13 -8.32
N GLU A 180 19.90 7.95 -7.71
CA GLU A 180 20.90 6.88 -7.83
C GLU A 180 20.92 6.29 -9.25
N LEU A 181 19.76 6.19 -9.91
CA LEU A 181 19.65 5.74 -11.30
C LEU A 181 20.31 6.73 -12.26
N LEU A 182 20.00 8.02 -12.11
CA LEU A 182 20.65 9.09 -12.90
C LEU A 182 22.16 9.12 -12.67
N HIS A 183 22.60 9.01 -11.41
CA HIS A 183 24.02 8.98 -11.08
C HIS A 183 24.73 7.79 -11.75
N LEU A 184 24.14 6.59 -11.71
CA LEU A 184 24.70 5.41 -12.36
C LEU A 184 24.83 5.58 -13.88
N LEU A 185 23.81 6.12 -14.55
CA LEU A 185 23.87 6.42 -16.00
C LEU A 185 24.95 7.45 -16.34
N GLN A 186 25.21 8.42 -15.45
CA GLN A 186 26.19 9.49 -15.66
C GLN A 186 27.63 9.10 -15.30
N THR A 187 27.86 8.08 -14.47
CA THR A 187 29.20 7.76 -13.94
C THR A 187 29.65 6.31 -14.06
N SER A 188 28.83 5.42 -14.61
CA SER A 188 29.15 4.01 -14.83
C SER A 188 30.43 3.80 -15.66
N GLU A 189 31.40 3.05 -15.13
CA GLU A 189 32.57 2.57 -15.90
C GLU A 189 32.22 1.42 -16.89
N HIS A 190 31.00 0.88 -16.80
CA HIS A 190 30.46 -0.23 -17.62
C HIS A 190 29.08 0.10 -18.22
N PRO A 191 28.94 1.17 -19.02
CA PRO A 191 27.64 1.65 -19.52
C PRO A 191 26.91 0.59 -20.36
N GLU A 192 27.64 -0.26 -21.08
CA GLU A 192 27.10 -1.36 -21.89
C GLU A 192 26.34 -2.41 -21.05
N PHE A 193 26.73 -2.61 -19.79
CA PHE A 193 26.04 -3.49 -18.85
C PHE A 193 24.87 -2.76 -18.18
N HIS A 194 25.14 -1.61 -17.55
CA HIS A 194 24.13 -0.91 -16.76
C HIS A 194 22.95 -0.40 -17.62
N VAL A 195 23.20 0.16 -18.82
CA VAL A 195 22.11 0.63 -19.69
C VAL A 195 21.27 -0.54 -20.20
N ALA A 196 21.88 -1.67 -20.56
CA ALA A 196 21.16 -2.88 -20.97
C ALA A 196 20.21 -3.38 -19.85
N ASP A 197 20.73 -3.47 -18.63
CA ASP A 197 20.00 -3.95 -17.47
C ASP A 197 18.88 -2.99 -17.04
N ILE A 198 19.16 -1.69 -17.05
CA ILE A 198 18.17 -0.64 -16.76
C ILE A 198 17.04 -0.66 -17.80
N LEU A 199 17.35 -0.75 -19.10
CA LEU A 199 16.33 -0.84 -20.15
C LEU A 199 15.48 -2.11 -20.01
N ALA A 200 16.10 -3.27 -19.76
CA ALA A 200 15.38 -4.51 -19.53
C ALA A 200 14.44 -4.42 -18.30
N GLY A 201 14.91 -3.82 -17.20
CA GLY A 201 14.10 -3.54 -16.02
C GLY A 201 12.91 -2.62 -16.32
N LEU A 202 13.13 -1.49 -16.99
CA LEU A 202 12.09 -0.53 -17.37
C LEU A 202 11.04 -1.15 -18.30
N GLN A 203 11.46 -2.01 -19.24
CA GLN A 203 10.55 -2.73 -20.14
C GLN A 203 9.72 -3.81 -19.41
N LYS A 204 10.25 -4.40 -18.32
CA LYS A 204 9.57 -5.41 -17.49
C LYS A 204 8.73 -4.85 -16.34
N MET A 205 8.95 -3.59 -15.93
CA MET A 205 8.48 -2.98 -14.69
C MET A 205 6.98 -3.17 -14.38
N ALA A 206 6.10 -3.11 -15.39
CA ALA A 206 4.66 -3.26 -15.21
C ALA A 206 4.19 -4.71 -14.90
N ASN A 207 5.06 -5.71 -15.05
CA ASN A 207 4.71 -7.13 -14.95
C ASN A 207 5.06 -7.77 -13.60
N PHE A 208 5.83 -7.10 -12.74
CA PHE A 208 6.37 -7.69 -11.49
C PHE A 208 7.07 -9.04 -11.74
N ASP A 209 7.92 -9.06 -12.77
CA ASP A 209 8.67 -10.23 -13.21
C ASP A 209 9.87 -10.51 -12.28
N THR A 210 9.92 -11.73 -11.73
CA THR A 210 10.99 -12.19 -10.83
C THR A 210 11.95 -13.18 -11.49
N GLU A 211 12.00 -13.32 -12.82
CA GLU A 211 13.04 -14.13 -13.48
C GLU A 211 14.42 -13.45 -13.44
N ASP A 212 14.46 -12.13 -13.25
CA ASP A 212 15.68 -11.33 -13.11
C ASP A 212 16.06 -11.17 -11.63
N VAL A 213 17.33 -11.43 -11.28
CA VAL A 213 17.86 -11.23 -9.93
C VAL A 213 18.35 -9.79 -9.69
N HIS A 214 18.62 -9.03 -10.74
CA HIS A 214 18.99 -7.62 -10.62
C HIS A 214 17.82 -6.74 -10.14
N ILE A 215 16.58 -7.25 -10.03
CA ILE A 215 15.47 -6.55 -9.36
C ILE A 215 15.80 -6.12 -7.91
N PHE A 216 16.76 -6.79 -7.26
CA PHE A 216 17.25 -6.39 -5.93
C PHE A 216 18.45 -5.43 -6.00
N LEU A 217 19.22 -5.46 -7.10
CA LEU A 217 20.55 -4.85 -7.22
C LEU A 217 20.62 -3.64 -8.17
N ARG A 218 19.60 -3.40 -9.00
CA ARG A 218 19.46 -2.28 -9.93
C ARG A 218 18.75 -1.10 -9.25
N PRO A 219 19.25 0.16 -9.37
CA PRO A 219 18.53 1.33 -8.88
C PRO A 219 17.10 1.40 -9.44
N GLY A 220 16.12 1.77 -8.60
CA GLY A 220 14.73 1.90 -9.02
C GLY A 220 14.51 3.02 -10.04
N LEU A 221 13.37 2.99 -10.74
CA LEU A 221 12.93 4.20 -11.46
C LEU A 221 12.43 5.26 -10.47
N ILE A 222 11.72 4.85 -9.43
CA ILE A 222 11.07 5.74 -8.49
C ILE A 222 11.98 6.05 -7.30
N GLU A 223 12.06 7.31 -6.89
CA GLU A 223 12.54 7.64 -5.54
C GLU A 223 11.41 7.45 -4.53
N PHE A 224 11.57 6.50 -3.62
CA PHE A 224 10.52 6.14 -2.66
C PHE A 224 10.38 7.13 -1.51
N GLU A 225 11.42 7.91 -1.16
CA GLU A 225 11.25 9.02 -0.21
C GLU A 225 10.48 10.19 -0.84
N THR A 226 10.80 10.61 -2.07
CA THR A 226 10.07 11.69 -2.76
C THR A 226 8.67 11.23 -3.20
N PHE A 227 8.50 9.95 -3.53
CA PHE A 227 7.17 9.35 -3.59
C PHE A 227 6.50 9.43 -2.23
N GLY A 228 7.19 9.18 -1.11
CA GLY A 228 6.77 9.52 0.27
C GLY A 228 6.31 10.98 0.47
N GLU A 229 6.92 11.94 -0.22
CA GLU A 229 6.54 13.36 -0.18
C GLU A 229 5.44 13.77 -1.17
N LYS A 230 5.08 12.92 -2.14
CA LYS A 230 3.89 13.10 -3.00
C LYS A 230 2.74 12.19 -2.54
N LEU A 231 3.10 11.15 -1.82
CA LEU A 231 2.49 10.74 -0.57
C LEU A 231 2.49 11.89 0.50
N GLY A 232 2.67 13.20 0.13
CA GLY A 232 2.75 14.37 1.03
C GLY A 232 1.82 15.64 0.94
N ARG A 233 0.90 15.98 0.01
CA ARG A 233 0.48 15.39 -1.29
C ARG A 233 -1.05 15.08 -1.48
N ALA A 234 -1.83 14.73 -0.44
CA ALA A 234 -3.27 14.34 -0.41
C ALA A 234 -3.86 13.94 0.98
N ALA A 235 -3.31 12.94 1.68
CA ALA A 235 -3.90 12.22 2.83
C ALA A 235 -4.08 13.06 4.10
N SER A 236 -3.76 14.35 4.07
CA SER A 236 -4.27 15.24 5.11
C SER A 236 -5.29 16.27 4.69
N MET A 237 -5.51 16.46 3.39
CA MET A 237 -6.88 16.73 2.94
C MET A 237 -7.81 15.65 3.51
N TYR A 238 -7.37 14.37 3.52
CA TYR A 238 -8.10 13.27 4.18
C TYR A 238 -8.08 13.29 5.71
N ALA A 239 -7.13 13.97 6.36
CA ALA A 239 -7.04 14.14 7.82
C ALA A 239 -7.63 15.47 8.33
N GLY A 240 -8.26 16.26 7.46
CA GLY A 240 -8.86 17.54 7.84
C GLY A 240 -7.86 18.65 8.16
N TYR A 241 -6.64 18.55 7.66
CA TYR A 241 -5.53 19.43 8.02
C TYR A 241 -5.33 20.60 7.01
N PRO A 242 -4.77 21.76 7.40
CA PRO A 242 -4.59 22.93 6.53
C PRO A 242 -3.64 22.69 5.35
N PRO A 243 -3.84 23.31 4.16
CA PRO A 243 -4.76 24.42 3.85
C PRO A 243 -6.19 24.00 3.46
N LEU A 244 -6.68 22.82 3.87
CA LEU A 244 -8.04 22.38 3.56
C LEU A 244 -9.11 23.41 3.97
N ASP A 245 -10.03 23.71 3.04
CA ASP A 245 -11.27 24.41 3.36
C ASP A 245 -12.18 23.46 4.16
N GLY A 246 -12.22 23.68 5.47
CA GLY A 246 -13.08 22.93 6.40
C GLY A 246 -14.58 23.21 6.24
N GLU A 247 -14.99 24.35 5.66
CA GLU A 247 -16.40 24.58 5.30
C GLU A 247 -16.76 23.74 4.08
N MET A 248 -15.87 23.64 3.08
CA MET A 248 -16.08 22.77 1.91
C MET A 248 -16.03 21.27 2.27
N MET A 249 -15.15 20.86 3.18
CA MET A 249 -15.11 19.48 3.68
C MET A 249 -16.38 19.12 4.46
N ASN A 250 -16.85 19.99 5.35
CA ASN A 250 -18.14 19.79 6.03
C ASN A 250 -19.29 19.72 5.02
N ALA A 251 -19.36 20.63 4.04
CA ALA A 251 -20.39 20.63 3.01
C ALA A 251 -20.39 19.35 2.16
N PHE A 252 -19.21 18.82 1.81
CA PHE A 252 -19.07 17.54 1.13
C PHE A 252 -19.56 16.38 1.99
N LEU A 253 -19.13 16.31 3.25
CA LEU A 253 -19.49 15.23 4.15
C LEU A 253 -20.99 15.25 4.52
N ASP A 254 -21.59 16.41 4.77
CA ASP A 254 -23.02 16.54 5.03
C ASP A 254 -23.89 16.27 3.80
N GLY A 255 -23.51 16.81 2.63
CA GLY A 255 -24.26 16.62 1.40
C GLY A 255 -24.21 15.17 0.87
N CYS A 256 -23.10 14.47 1.07
CA CYS A 256 -22.80 13.23 0.36
C CYS A 256 -22.75 11.97 1.24
N ALA A 257 -22.43 12.05 2.54
CA ALA A 257 -22.12 10.84 3.32
C ALA A 257 -23.28 9.84 3.39
N VAL A 258 -24.41 10.26 3.98
CA VAL A 258 -25.61 9.40 4.12
C VAL A 258 -26.22 9.04 2.76
N PRO A 259 -26.35 9.94 1.77
CA PRO A 259 -26.79 9.57 0.42
C PRO A 259 -25.86 8.59 -0.32
N SER A 260 -24.56 8.56 0.00
CA SER A 260 -23.61 7.59 -0.57
C SER A 260 -23.81 6.17 -0.04
N LEU A 261 -24.54 5.98 1.08
CA LEU A 261 -24.65 4.66 1.71
C LEU A 261 -25.22 3.63 0.72
N GLY A 262 -24.53 2.50 0.63
CA GLY A 262 -24.84 1.43 -0.31
C GLY A 262 -24.17 1.57 -1.68
N LYS A 263 -23.45 2.66 -1.98
CA LYS A 263 -23.00 3.05 -3.34
C LYS A 263 -21.49 3.17 -3.48
N SER A 264 -20.97 2.71 -4.61
CA SER A 264 -19.58 2.92 -5.02
C SER A 264 -19.25 4.39 -5.29
N TRP A 265 -17.97 4.75 -5.45
CA TRP A 265 -17.56 6.11 -5.84
C TRP A 265 -18.23 6.59 -7.13
N PHE A 266 -18.27 5.74 -8.16
CA PHE A 266 -18.76 6.11 -9.49
C PHE A 266 -20.28 6.38 -9.54
N GLU A 267 -21.03 5.85 -8.56
CA GLU A 267 -22.41 6.25 -8.29
C GLU A 267 -22.48 7.50 -7.41
N THR A 268 -21.67 7.55 -6.36
CA THR A 268 -21.62 8.62 -5.35
C THR A 268 -21.27 9.97 -5.97
N MET A 269 -20.31 10.02 -6.88
CA MET A 269 -19.86 11.23 -7.57
C MET A 269 -20.97 11.94 -8.37
N SER A 270 -22.09 11.25 -8.66
CA SER A 270 -23.25 11.78 -9.39
C SER A 270 -24.43 12.22 -8.49
N ILE A 271 -24.28 12.12 -7.16
CA ILE A 271 -25.29 12.60 -6.20
C ILE A 271 -25.22 14.13 -6.11
N ASP A 272 -26.36 14.82 -6.00
CA ASP A 272 -26.45 16.26 -5.70
C ASP A 272 -26.05 16.48 -4.23
N ALA A 273 -24.93 17.16 -3.99
CA ALA A 273 -24.43 17.53 -2.68
C ALA A 273 -25.21 18.72 -2.07
N GLY A 274 -26.01 19.40 -2.89
CA GLY A 274 -26.69 20.64 -2.55
C GLY A 274 -26.42 21.73 -3.60
N GLY A 275 -27.40 22.61 -3.78
CA GLY A 275 -27.30 23.72 -4.73
C GLY A 275 -27.27 23.32 -6.22
N GLY A 276 -27.36 22.01 -6.55
CA GLY A 276 -27.17 21.50 -7.90
C GLY A 276 -25.71 21.24 -8.27
N VAL A 277 -24.81 21.14 -7.30
CA VAL A 277 -23.42 20.71 -7.46
C VAL A 277 -23.33 19.23 -7.07
N SER A 278 -22.69 18.39 -7.90
CA SER A 278 -22.53 16.98 -7.55
C SER A 278 -21.40 16.73 -6.55
N CYS A 279 -21.48 15.63 -5.80
CA CYS A 279 -20.44 15.19 -4.88
C CYS A 279 -19.07 15.02 -5.56
N GLY A 280 -19.03 14.65 -6.85
CA GLY A 280 -17.80 14.57 -7.63
C GLY A 280 -17.22 15.93 -8.00
N GLU A 281 -18.07 16.90 -8.34
CA GLU A 281 -17.66 18.28 -8.62
C GLU A 281 -17.17 18.98 -7.35
N LEU A 282 -17.88 18.82 -6.23
CA LEU A 282 -17.52 19.42 -4.94
C LEU A 282 -16.21 18.84 -4.39
N PHE A 283 -16.04 17.52 -4.40
CA PHE A 283 -14.78 16.89 -3.99
C PHE A 283 -13.62 17.23 -4.93
N GLY A 284 -13.89 17.26 -6.25
CA GLY A 284 -12.89 17.61 -7.26
C GLY A 284 -12.36 19.03 -7.11
N ALA A 285 -13.24 20.01 -6.86
CA ALA A 285 -12.85 21.37 -6.52
C ALA A 285 -12.02 21.41 -5.23
N MET A 286 -12.52 20.83 -4.15
CA MET A 286 -11.84 20.79 -2.84
C MET A 286 -10.42 20.21 -2.93
N ALA A 287 -10.23 19.14 -3.72
CA ALA A 287 -8.93 18.49 -3.92
C ALA A 287 -7.94 19.33 -4.76
N ILE A 288 -8.44 20.13 -5.71
CA ILE A 288 -7.63 21.05 -6.51
C ILE A 288 -7.29 22.29 -5.68
N ASP A 289 -8.27 22.95 -5.07
CA ASP A 289 -8.11 24.18 -4.30
C ASP A 289 -7.16 23.98 -3.09
N TYR A 290 -7.28 22.85 -2.38
CA TYR A 290 -6.32 22.43 -1.35
C TYR A 290 -4.89 22.34 -1.90
N ARG A 291 -4.74 21.72 -3.07
CA ARG A 291 -3.44 21.36 -3.62
C ARG A 291 -2.73 22.54 -4.28
N GLU A 292 -3.46 23.44 -4.95
CA GLU A 292 -2.92 24.71 -5.41
C GLU A 292 -2.44 25.55 -4.22
N SER A 293 -3.29 25.69 -3.17
CA SER A 293 -2.94 26.41 -1.94
C SER A 293 -1.74 25.82 -1.20
N LEU A 294 -1.60 24.48 -1.17
CA LEU A 294 -0.46 23.79 -0.55
C LEU A 294 0.84 24.10 -1.31
N LEU A 295 0.81 24.08 -2.64
CA LEU A 295 2.01 24.26 -3.47
C LEU A 295 2.50 25.72 -3.55
N GLU A 296 1.70 26.71 -3.15
CA GLU A 296 2.16 28.11 -3.05
C GLU A 296 3.12 28.35 -1.88
N ASP A 297 2.97 27.65 -0.75
CA ASP A 297 3.82 27.80 0.45
C ASP A 297 3.89 26.49 1.28
N GLU A 298 4.28 25.38 0.63
CA GLU A 298 4.24 24.03 1.20
C GLU A 298 5.02 23.93 2.53
N ALA A 299 6.13 24.66 2.65
CA ALA A 299 6.95 24.72 3.86
C ALA A 299 6.31 25.45 5.06
N SER A 300 5.18 26.15 4.86
CA SER A 300 4.39 26.74 5.95
C SER A 300 3.38 25.75 6.57
N PHE A 301 3.07 24.67 5.85
CA PHE A 301 2.15 23.62 6.29
C PHE A 301 2.95 22.46 6.91
N VAL A 302 2.49 21.98 8.07
CA VAL A 302 3.07 20.79 8.70
C VAL A 302 2.79 19.58 7.79
N SER A 303 3.72 18.63 7.67
CA SER A 303 3.42 17.35 6.99
C SER A 303 2.99 16.26 7.99
N ARG A 304 2.08 15.38 7.56
CA ARG A 304 1.72 14.17 8.31
C ARG A 304 2.63 12.97 8.00
N ILE A 305 3.49 13.09 6.99
CA ILE A 305 4.45 12.02 6.62
C ILE A 305 5.46 11.81 7.76
N ASP A 306 5.73 12.86 8.52
CA ASP A 306 6.65 12.87 9.65
C ASP A 306 5.95 12.56 11.00
N GLU A 307 4.66 12.19 10.99
CA GLU A 307 3.97 11.61 12.15
C GLU A 307 4.38 10.14 12.36
N SER A 308 4.37 9.68 13.62
CA SER A 308 4.71 8.29 13.96
C SER A 308 3.59 7.30 13.64
N ILE A 309 3.98 6.13 13.12
CA ILE A 309 3.09 4.99 12.89
C ILE A 309 2.53 4.51 14.23
N GLY A 310 1.21 4.29 14.32
CA GLY A 310 0.55 3.90 15.57
C GLY A 310 0.01 5.08 16.39
N GLY A 311 0.16 6.32 15.92
CA GLY A 311 -0.23 7.52 16.69
C GLY A 311 -1.75 7.71 16.86
N HIS A 312 -2.56 7.24 15.91
CA HIS A 312 -4.02 7.40 15.91
C HIS A 312 -4.78 6.14 15.45
N LEU A 313 -4.11 5.20 14.78
CA LEU A 313 -4.58 3.85 14.42
C LEU A 313 -3.48 2.85 14.75
N ALA A 314 -3.78 1.74 15.45
CA ALA A 314 -2.77 0.76 15.83
C ALA A 314 -2.26 0.00 14.58
N ALA A 315 -1.19 0.50 13.97
CA ALA A 315 -0.71 0.08 12.66
C ALA A 315 0.59 -0.74 12.74
N LEU A 316 0.66 -1.82 11.97
CA LEU A 316 1.85 -2.66 11.79
C LEU A 316 2.24 -2.71 10.31
N VAL A 317 3.09 -1.77 9.90
CA VAL A 317 3.63 -1.73 8.54
C VAL A 317 4.74 -2.75 8.41
N SER A 318 4.63 -3.68 7.46
CA SER A 318 5.57 -4.80 7.31
C SER A 318 6.52 -4.67 6.12
N THR A 319 7.78 -5.08 6.30
CA THR A 319 8.75 -5.33 5.21
C THR A 319 9.44 -6.68 5.35
N SER A 320 10.05 -7.17 4.28
CA SER A 320 11.06 -8.23 4.34
C SER A 320 12.39 -7.65 4.79
N VAL A 321 13.10 -8.33 5.69
CA VAL A 321 14.39 -7.87 6.23
C VAL A 321 15.43 -8.96 6.06
N LEU A 322 16.51 -8.64 5.35
CA LEU A 322 17.73 -9.44 5.32
C LEU A 322 18.54 -9.11 6.58
N THR A 323 18.82 -10.12 7.39
CA THR A 323 19.61 -10.02 8.61
C THR A 323 20.92 -10.81 8.47
N GLY A 324 21.73 -10.88 9.54
CA GLY A 324 22.86 -11.82 9.59
C GLY A 324 23.89 -11.68 8.47
N ASP A 325 24.25 -12.80 7.86
CA ASP A 325 25.17 -12.83 6.71
C ASP A 325 24.46 -12.44 5.41
N ALA A 326 23.13 -12.64 5.28
CA ALA A 326 22.37 -12.22 4.10
C ALA A 326 22.45 -10.71 3.80
N ALA A 327 22.44 -9.85 4.83
CA ALA A 327 22.66 -8.41 4.68
C ALA A 327 24.04 -8.08 4.09
N LYS A 328 25.06 -8.88 4.43
CA LYS A 328 26.41 -8.76 3.86
C LYS A 328 26.48 -9.33 2.44
N THR A 329 25.86 -10.48 2.16
CA THR A 329 25.76 -11.05 0.80
C THR A 329 25.11 -10.05 -0.16
N PHE A 330 24.05 -9.37 0.28
CA PHE A 330 23.44 -8.28 -0.49
C PHE A 330 24.44 -7.16 -0.80
N ALA A 331 25.17 -6.65 0.21
CA ALA A 331 26.15 -5.57 0.02
C ALA A 331 27.31 -5.98 -0.91
N ASP A 332 27.81 -7.21 -0.81
CA ASP A 332 28.85 -7.75 -1.70
C ASP A 332 28.31 -7.89 -3.15
N ALA A 333 27.09 -8.41 -3.33
CA ALA A 333 26.46 -8.55 -4.65
C ALA A 333 26.12 -7.20 -5.30
N ARG A 334 25.69 -6.21 -4.51
CA ARG A 334 25.43 -4.84 -4.95
C ARG A 334 26.72 -4.12 -5.35
N ALA A 335 27.83 -4.35 -4.64
CA ALA A 335 29.14 -3.85 -5.05
C ALA A 335 29.61 -4.48 -6.37
N ALA A 336 29.36 -5.77 -6.58
CA ALA A 336 29.68 -6.47 -7.82
C ALA A 336 28.84 -5.98 -9.01
N TYR A 337 27.52 -5.78 -8.82
CA TYR A 337 26.64 -5.18 -9.83
C TYR A 337 27.18 -3.81 -10.29
N LEU A 338 27.47 -2.90 -9.36
CA LEU A 338 28.01 -1.57 -9.67
C LEU A 338 29.40 -1.60 -10.34
N ALA A 339 30.14 -2.70 -10.17
CA ALA A 339 31.41 -2.96 -10.85
C ALA A 339 31.24 -3.60 -12.25
N GLY A 340 30.02 -3.68 -12.78
CA GLY A 340 29.73 -4.27 -14.08
C GLY A 340 29.84 -5.80 -14.12
N GLU A 341 29.89 -6.48 -12.97
CA GLU A 341 29.92 -7.94 -12.93
C GLU A 341 28.51 -8.49 -13.21
N PRO A 342 28.34 -9.39 -14.20
CA PRO A 342 27.06 -10.04 -14.48
C PRO A 342 26.75 -11.07 -13.39
N GLN A 343 26.19 -10.59 -12.28
CA GLN A 343 25.59 -11.43 -11.24
C GLN A 343 24.46 -12.26 -11.85
N THR A 344 24.31 -13.50 -11.38
CA THR A 344 23.29 -14.45 -11.88
C THR A 344 22.50 -15.13 -10.76
N ASP A 345 22.85 -14.84 -9.51
CA ASP A 345 22.26 -15.38 -8.29
C ASP A 345 22.66 -14.48 -7.11
N ILE A 346 21.95 -14.54 -5.98
CA ILE A 346 22.37 -13.93 -4.71
C ILE A 346 22.15 -14.97 -3.61
N ASP A 347 23.24 -15.57 -3.11
CA ASP A 347 23.23 -16.67 -2.13
C ASP A 347 22.78 -16.24 -0.73
N ILE A 348 21.51 -15.86 -0.62
CA ILE A 348 20.80 -15.51 0.62
C ILE A 348 20.16 -16.78 1.19
N GLN A 349 20.45 -17.03 2.47
CA GLN A 349 19.90 -18.16 3.20
C GLN A 349 18.56 -17.77 3.83
N TRP A 350 17.51 -18.56 3.61
CA TRP A 350 16.15 -18.22 4.06
C TRP A 350 16.01 -18.03 5.57
N ASP A 351 16.88 -18.65 6.39
CA ASP A 351 16.92 -18.45 7.85
C ASP A 351 17.31 -17.01 8.25
N ASP A 352 18.06 -16.28 7.43
CA ASP A 352 18.42 -14.87 7.66
C ASP A 352 17.33 -13.89 7.19
N VAL A 353 16.31 -14.37 6.48
CA VAL A 353 15.14 -13.56 6.07
C VAL A 353 14.12 -13.48 7.21
N ARG A 354 13.80 -12.25 7.61
CA ARG A 354 12.83 -11.93 8.66
C ARG A 354 11.68 -11.09 8.11
N PHE A 355 10.58 -11.06 8.85
CA PHE A 355 9.43 -10.22 8.59
C PHE A 355 9.46 -9.07 9.60
N GLY A 356 9.96 -7.93 9.13
CA GLY A 356 10.13 -6.72 9.92
C GLY A 356 8.83 -5.94 10.03
N TYR A 357 8.51 -5.41 11.21
CA TYR A 357 7.32 -4.58 11.42
C TYR A 357 7.70 -3.28 12.14
N TRP A 358 7.28 -2.15 11.57
CA TRP A 358 7.21 -0.86 12.27
C TRP A 358 5.83 -0.66 12.87
N GLY A 359 5.78 0.02 14.01
CA GLY A 359 4.54 0.30 14.75
C GLY A 359 4.85 0.88 16.13
N SER A 360 3.85 0.97 17.01
CA SER A 360 4.12 1.43 18.38
C SER A 360 4.94 0.40 19.16
N ALA A 361 5.88 0.85 19.99
CA ALA A 361 6.68 -0.01 20.85
C ALA A 361 5.83 -0.90 21.78
N ALA A 362 4.61 -0.48 22.15
CA ALA A 362 3.70 -1.27 22.97
C ALA A 362 3.07 -2.42 22.16
N ASP A 363 2.61 -2.14 20.94
CA ASP A 363 2.03 -3.12 20.03
C ASP A 363 3.09 -4.14 19.58
N LEU A 364 4.26 -3.66 19.16
CA LEU A 364 5.40 -4.52 18.76
C LEU A 364 5.87 -5.42 19.91
N ALA A 365 5.95 -4.90 21.14
CA ALA A 365 6.30 -5.71 22.31
C ALA A 365 5.23 -6.78 22.63
N ARG A 366 3.94 -6.46 22.40
CA ARG A 366 2.86 -7.44 22.57
C ARG A 366 2.90 -8.51 21.47
N VAL A 367 3.11 -8.15 20.21
CA VAL A 367 3.27 -9.13 19.12
C VAL A 367 4.47 -10.05 19.39
N ALA A 368 5.60 -9.49 19.81
CA ALA A 368 6.79 -10.25 20.21
C ALA A 368 6.54 -11.21 21.39
N SER A 369 5.56 -10.91 22.27
CA SER A 369 5.18 -11.79 23.38
C SER A 369 4.30 -12.98 22.98
N ASN A 370 3.76 -12.97 21.75
CA ASN A 370 2.93 -14.03 21.16
C ASN A 370 1.80 -14.53 22.10
N PRO A 371 0.87 -13.66 22.54
CA PRO A 371 -0.14 -14.01 23.54
C PRO A 371 -1.13 -15.09 23.08
N GLN A 372 -1.32 -15.29 21.76
CA GLN A 372 -2.14 -16.38 21.23
C GLN A 372 -1.39 -17.72 21.19
N GLY A 373 -0.05 -17.69 21.26
CA GLY A 373 0.80 -18.88 21.29
C GLY A 373 0.97 -19.58 19.95
N TYR A 374 0.79 -18.89 18.83
CA TYR A 374 0.99 -19.45 17.48
C TYR A 374 2.44 -19.91 17.29
N ASP A 375 2.66 -21.09 16.72
CA ASP A 375 3.98 -21.67 16.49
C ASP A 375 4.39 -21.75 15.01
N ASP A 376 3.66 -21.09 14.11
CA ASP A 376 3.87 -21.05 12.67
C ASP A 376 5.17 -20.34 12.23
N ASP A 377 5.63 -20.59 11.00
CA ASP A 377 6.90 -20.04 10.52
C ASP A 377 6.90 -18.52 10.29
N LYS A 378 5.74 -17.89 10.06
CA LYS A 378 5.66 -16.43 10.01
C LYS A 378 5.80 -15.81 11.40
N THR A 379 5.10 -16.33 12.40
CA THR A 379 5.27 -15.89 13.81
C THR A 379 6.72 -16.14 14.28
N ARG A 380 7.37 -17.25 13.88
CA ARG A 380 8.80 -17.48 14.13
C ARG A 380 9.76 -16.54 13.38
N LYS A 381 9.31 -15.85 12.33
CA LYS A 381 10.08 -14.88 11.53
C LYS A 381 9.85 -13.41 11.90
N PHE A 382 8.95 -13.12 12.83
CA PHE A 382 8.68 -11.75 13.32
C PHE A 382 9.96 -11.05 13.82
N LEU A 383 10.14 -9.80 13.40
CA LEU A 383 11.21 -8.89 13.82
C LEU A 383 10.60 -7.50 14.10
N PRO A 384 10.69 -6.96 15.32
CA PRO A 384 10.25 -5.59 15.58
C PRO A 384 11.33 -4.61 15.10
N LEU A 385 11.01 -3.77 14.10
CA LEU A 385 11.88 -2.68 13.65
C LEU A 385 11.77 -1.45 14.55
N GLY A 386 10.65 -1.30 15.27
CA GLY A 386 10.42 -0.26 16.27
C GLY A 386 9.50 0.86 15.79
N ASN A 387 9.56 1.99 16.51
CA ASN A 387 8.84 3.20 16.13
C ASN A 387 9.52 3.84 14.90
N ALA A 388 8.74 4.19 13.89
CA ALA A 388 9.17 4.96 12.72
C ALA A 388 8.12 6.02 12.35
N THR A 389 8.50 6.98 11.50
CA THR A 389 7.54 7.86 10.84
C THR A 389 6.92 7.18 9.62
N TRP A 390 5.78 7.69 9.16
CA TRP A 390 5.21 7.23 7.90
C TRP A 390 6.14 7.44 6.71
N ARG A 391 6.97 8.51 6.70
CA ARG A 391 8.04 8.74 5.72
C ARG A 391 8.97 7.55 5.63
N GLU A 392 9.55 7.15 6.76
CA GLU A 392 10.51 6.06 6.82
C GLU A 392 9.89 4.76 6.30
N ALA A 393 8.77 4.31 6.86
CA ALA A 393 8.18 3.05 6.44
C ALA A 393 7.63 3.08 5.01
N LEU A 394 7.18 4.23 4.48
CA LEU A 394 6.75 4.37 3.08
C LEU A 394 7.94 4.53 2.10
N SER A 395 9.14 4.86 2.57
CA SER A 395 10.37 4.73 1.78
C SER A 395 10.82 3.28 1.62
N TYR A 396 10.39 2.35 2.49
CA TYR A 396 10.89 0.98 2.55
C TYR A 396 9.87 -0.14 2.25
N SER A 397 8.61 0.00 2.66
CA SER A 397 7.55 -1.03 2.51
C SER A 397 7.00 -1.13 1.08
N PRO A 398 6.58 -0.04 0.40
CA PRO A 398 6.13 -0.09 -0.99
C PRO A 398 7.29 -0.10 -1.99
N ALA A 399 8.54 0.04 -1.54
CA ALA A 399 9.76 -0.10 -2.33
C ALA A 399 10.03 -1.57 -2.69
N GLU A 400 9.17 -2.14 -3.54
CA GLU A 400 9.25 -3.53 -3.95
C GLU A 400 10.32 -3.77 -5.04
N PRO A 401 10.98 -4.95 -5.03
CA PRO A 401 11.96 -5.36 -6.04
C PRO A 401 11.48 -5.14 -7.47
N GLY A 402 12.26 -4.40 -8.25
CA GLY A 402 11.95 -4.04 -9.64
C GLY A 402 11.23 -2.70 -9.82
N LEU A 403 10.61 -2.14 -8.76
CA LEU A 403 10.30 -0.71 -8.67
C LEU A 403 11.43 0.04 -7.96
N ALA A 404 12.01 -0.59 -6.94
CA ALA A 404 13.22 -0.21 -6.23
C ALA A 404 14.20 -1.40 -6.14
N ARG A 405 15.43 -1.11 -5.70
CA ARG A 405 16.35 -2.10 -5.15
C ARG A 405 15.95 -2.49 -3.73
N ALA A 406 16.59 -3.49 -3.14
CA ALA A 406 16.59 -3.62 -1.69
C ALA A 406 17.43 -2.47 -1.07
N LEU A 407 16.99 -1.94 0.06
CA LEU A 407 17.46 -0.67 0.66
C LEU A 407 18.00 -0.89 2.07
N GLU A 408 19.15 -0.30 2.38
CA GLU A 408 19.81 -0.43 3.68
C GLU A 408 19.00 0.27 4.80
N LEU A 409 18.88 -0.40 5.94
CA LEU A 409 18.28 0.14 7.17
C LEU A 409 19.38 0.68 8.11
N GLY A 410 19.01 1.64 8.97
CA GLY A 410 19.96 2.37 9.82
C GLY A 410 20.71 1.54 10.88
N ASP A 411 20.32 0.28 11.10
CA ASP A 411 20.97 -0.67 12.00
C ASP A 411 21.98 -1.62 11.30
N GLY A 412 22.04 -1.57 9.96
CA GLY A 412 22.87 -2.46 9.13
C GLY A 412 22.15 -3.71 8.59
N THR A 413 20.84 -3.84 8.81
CA THR A 413 19.98 -4.79 8.06
C THR A 413 19.54 -4.18 6.72
N VAL A 414 18.84 -4.95 5.87
CA VAL A 414 18.38 -4.48 4.55
C VAL A 414 16.90 -4.78 4.37
N SER A 415 16.10 -3.76 4.06
CA SER A 415 14.70 -3.92 3.64
C SER A 415 14.64 -4.36 2.18
N ALA A 416 13.96 -5.47 1.89
CA ALA A 416 13.73 -5.95 0.51
C ALA A 416 12.27 -5.80 0.06
N GLY A 417 11.50 -4.91 0.71
CA GLY A 417 10.13 -4.56 0.35
C GLY A 417 9.04 -5.38 1.05
N GLY A 418 7.81 -4.86 1.05
CA GLY A 418 6.65 -5.35 1.80
C GLY A 418 5.88 -6.53 1.19
N TRP A 419 6.50 -7.32 0.33
CA TRP A 419 5.92 -8.50 -0.32
C TRP A 419 5.73 -9.71 0.62
N SER A 420 6.28 -9.66 1.84
CA SER A 420 6.51 -10.82 2.70
C SER A 420 5.31 -11.29 3.53
N ASP A 421 4.57 -10.39 4.16
CA ASP A 421 3.34 -10.70 4.91
C ASP A 421 2.11 -10.15 4.20
N LEU A 422 1.69 -10.87 3.16
CA LEU A 422 0.43 -10.63 2.45
C LEU A 422 -0.80 -11.20 3.19
N HIS A 423 -0.65 -11.64 4.44
CA HIS A 423 -1.70 -12.33 5.19
C HIS A 423 -1.66 -12.00 6.72
N PRO A 424 -1.65 -10.73 7.15
CA PRO A 424 -1.21 -10.32 8.50
C PRO A 424 -2.22 -10.55 9.65
N THR A 425 -3.15 -11.50 9.54
CA THR A 425 -4.16 -11.81 10.58
C THR A 425 -3.52 -12.18 11.93
N LEU A 426 -2.50 -13.05 11.91
CA LEU A 426 -1.89 -13.58 13.13
C LEU A 426 -1.16 -12.49 13.94
N VAL A 427 -0.49 -11.54 13.27
CA VAL A 427 0.15 -10.42 13.97
C VAL A 427 -0.88 -9.46 14.58
N LEU A 428 -2.04 -9.24 13.95
CA LEU A 428 -3.13 -8.46 14.55
C LEU A 428 -3.80 -9.16 15.73
N LYS A 429 -4.02 -10.49 15.66
CA LYS A 429 -4.52 -11.27 16.79
C LYS A 429 -3.52 -11.27 17.96
N ASN A 430 -2.22 -11.34 17.69
CA ASN A 430 -1.17 -11.17 18.71
C ASN A 430 -1.03 -9.70 19.22
N MET A 431 -1.38 -8.70 18.40
CA MET A 431 -1.46 -7.29 18.81
C MET A 431 -2.66 -7.01 19.73
N GLY A 432 -3.66 -7.91 19.79
CA GLY A 432 -4.85 -7.78 20.64
C GLY A 432 -6.08 -7.21 19.93
N CYS A 433 -6.16 -7.37 18.61
CA CYS A 433 -7.40 -7.16 17.86
C CYS A 433 -8.43 -8.25 18.18
N LYS A 434 -9.62 -7.84 18.62
CA LYS A 434 -10.75 -8.74 18.90
C LYS A 434 -11.33 -9.29 17.61
N LYS A 435 -11.77 -8.43 16.70
CA LYS A 435 -12.22 -8.78 15.35
C LYS A 435 -11.17 -8.38 14.32
N VAL A 436 -10.85 -9.28 13.40
CA VAL A 436 -9.99 -9.03 12.24
C VAL A 436 -10.75 -9.35 10.97
N VAL A 437 -10.93 -8.35 10.11
CA VAL A 437 -11.36 -8.56 8.73
C VAL A 437 -10.11 -8.71 7.86
N TYR A 438 -9.94 -9.88 7.23
CA TYR A 438 -8.86 -10.09 6.27
C TYR A 438 -9.31 -9.70 4.86
N VAL A 439 -8.82 -8.57 4.37
CA VAL A 439 -9.04 -8.08 3.00
C VAL A 439 -8.08 -8.81 2.07
N THR A 440 -8.61 -9.70 1.24
CA THR A 440 -7.83 -10.62 0.40
C THR A 440 -8.52 -10.86 -0.95
N ARG A 441 -7.97 -11.78 -1.75
CA ARG A 441 -8.52 -12.22 -3.04
C ARG A 441 -8.62 -13.74 -3.15
N VAL A 442 -9.40 -14.21 -4.11
CA VAL A 442 -9.39 -15.62 -4.53
C VAL A 442 -8.00 -16.04 -5.03
N GLY A 443 -7.64 -17.30 -4.78
CA GLY A 443 -6.45 -17.98 -5.29
C GLY A 443 -5.30 -18.10 -4.29
N ASP A 444 -4.24 -18.79 -4.71
CA ASP A 444 -2.97 -18.95 -4.01
C ASP A 444 -2.23 -17.61 -3.81
N ASP A 445 -1.04 -17.62 -3.20
CA ASP A 445 -0.30 -16.38 -2.92
C ASP A 445 0.18 -15.64 -4.20
N SER A 446 0.89 -14.52 -4.05
CA SER A 446 1.38 -13.72 -5.17
C SER A 446 2.58 -14.42 -5.82
N GLY A 447 2.52 -14.64 -7.14
CA GLY A 447 3.65 -15.17 -7.90
C GLY A 447 4.92 -14.34 -7.72
N PHE A 448 4.77 -13.01 -7.56
CA PHE A 448 5.86 -12.09 -7.23
C PHE A 448 6.49 -12.39 -5.86
N SER A 449 5.68 -12.41 -4.78
CA SER A 449 6.16 -12.72 -3.42
C SER A 449 6.85 -14.09 -3.34
N LEU A 450 6.29 -15.09 -4.02
CA LEU A 450 6.86 -16.44 -4.09
C LEU A 450 8.16 -16.48 -4.91
N GLY A 451 8.25 -15.69 -5.98
CA GLY A 451 9.46 -15.54 -6.79
C GLY A 451 10.59 -14.86 -6.03
N VAL A 452 10.29 -13.76 -5.34
CA VAL A 452 11.26 -13.06 -4.47
C VAL A 452 11.72 -13.96 -3.32
N ALA A 453 10.80 -14.65 -2.64
CA ALA A 453 11.15 -15.58 -1.57
C ALA A 453 12.10 -16.69 -2.05
N ARG A 454 11.92 -17.19 -3.29
CA ARG A 454 12.79 -18.21 -3.90
C ARG A 454 14.18 -17.70 -4.23
N HIS A 455 14.33 -16.45 -4.68
CA HIS A 455 15.65 -15.80 -4.79
C HIS A 455 16.36 -15.66 -3.44
N PHE A 456 15.61 -15.58 -2.34
CA PHE A 456 16.15 -15.59 -0.98
C PHE A 456 16.18 -16.99 -0.34
N GLY A 457 16.18 -18.05 -1.16
CA GLY A 457 16.43 -19.42 -0.72
C GLY A 457 15.23 -20.18 -0.13
N LEU A 458 14.00 -19.71 -0.28
CA LEU A 458 12.78 -20.42 0.16
C LEU A 458 12.73 -21.85 -0.41
N SER A 459 12.81 -22.86 0.45
CA SER A 459 12.67 -24.26 0.03
C SER A 459 11.20 -24.65 -0.15
N ASP A 460 10.95 -25.78 -0.84
CA ASP A 460 9.59 -26.34 -0.97
C ASP A 460 8.93 -26.59 0.39
N ARG A 461 9.70 -26.91 1.44
CA ARG A 461 9.19 -27.09 2.80
C ARG A 461 8.82 -25.78 3.48
N ASP A 462 9.60 -24.72 3.24
CA ASP A 462 9.27 -23.39 3.77
C ASP A 462 8.03 -22.83 3.06
N PHE A 463 7.87 -23.14 1.76
CA PHE A 463 6.65 -22.88 1.01
C PHE A 463 5.44 -23.64 1.60
N GLU A 464 5.56 -24.95 1.86
CA GLU A 464 4.53 -25.77 2.53
C GLU A 464 4.11 -25.17 3.90
N ASN A 465 5.07 -24.64 4.68
CA ASN A 465 4.80 -24.06 6.01
C ASN A 465 4.28 -22.62 5.99
N LEU A 466 4.56 -21.83 4.94
CA LEU A 466 4.18 -20.42 4.87
C LEU A 466 2.94 -20.18 4.00
N TYR A 467 2.91 -20.75 2.80
CA TYR A 467 2.06 -20.28 1.71
C TYR A 467 1.12 -21.33 1.11
N ASP A 468 1.34 -22.63 1.33
CA ASP A 468 0.48 -23.67 0.78
C ASP A 468 -0.90 -23.72 1.46
N LEU A 469 -1.96 -23.50 0.69
CA LEU A 469 -3.35 -23.56 1.16
C LEU A 469 -3.92 -25.00 1.21
N ASP A 470 -3.21 -25.99 0.67
CA ASP A 470 -3.54 -27.40 0.86
C ASP A 470 -2.94 -27.96 2.18
N ASN A 471 -1.98 -27.25 2.79
CA ASN A 471 -1.54 -27.47 4.16
C ASN A 471 -2.37 -26.62 5.15
N PRO A 472 -3.19 -27.22 6.03
CA PRO A 472 -3.99 -26.47 7.01
C PRO A 472 -3.14 -25.85 8.14
N GLU A 473 -1.91 -26.32 8.35
CA GLU A 473 -0.97 -25.79 9.35
C GLU A 473 -0.06 -24.68 8.76
N SER A 474 -0.26 -24.27 7.50
CA SER A 474 0.52 -23.19 6.89
C SER A 474 0.14 -21.82 7.43
N SER A 475 1.08 -20.89 7.40
CA SER A 475 0.88 -19.53 7.92
C SER A 475 -0.27 -18.80 7.20
N TYR A 476 -0.46 -19.04 5.90
CA TYR A 476 -1.59 -18.54 5.10
C TYR A 476 -2.91 -19.21 5.49
N SER A 477 -2.96 -20.54 5.59
CA SER A 477 -4.17 -21.27 6.05
C SER A 477 -4.63 -20.83 7.44
N LEU A 478 -3.70 -20.70 8.39
CA LEU A 478 -3.95 -20.20 9.74
C LEU A 478 -4.43 -18.75 9.73
N SER A 479 -3.90 -17.90 8.85
CA SER A 479 -4.33 -16.50 8.74
C SER A 479 -5.73 -16.33 8.13
N ILE A 480 -6.24 -17.34 7.40
CA ILE A 480 -7.65 -17.41 6.99
C ILE A 480 -8.51 -17.95 8.15
N ALA A 481 -8.06 -19.00 8.84
CA ALA A 481 -8.80 -19.64 9.92
C ALA A 481 -8.99 -18.75 11.18
N GLU A 482 -8.00 -17.91 11.49
CA GLU A 482 -8.03 -16.98 12.63
C GLU A 482 -8.71 -15.64 12.30
N ALA A 483 -9.18 -15.42 11.07
CA ALA A 483 -9.89 -14.20 10.69
C ALA A 483 -11.38 -14.32 11.03
N ASP A 484 -11.91 -13.37 11.82
CA ASP A 484 -13.32 -13.34 12.20
C ASP A 484 -14.23 -13.05 10.99
N ALA A 485 -13.69 -12.37 9.97
CA ALA A 485 -14.26 -12.32 8.63
C ALA A 485 -13.19 -12.22 7.54
N VAL A 486 -13.47 -12.76 6.35
CA VAL A 486 -12.60 -12.70 5.18
C VAL A 486 -13.32 -12.00 4.03
N TRP A 487 -12.83 -10.82 3.64
CA TRP A 487 -13.38 -10.02 2.55
C TRP A 487 -12.77 -10.47 1.22
N CYS A 488 -13.54 -11.24 0.46
CA CYS A 488 -13.06 -12.10 -0.62
C CYS A 488 -13.29 -11.48 -2.00
N THR A 489 -12.34 -10.65 -2.43
CA THR A 489 -12.33 -10.01 -3.75
C THR A 489 -11.88 -10.95 -4.88
N ASN A 490 -11.97 -10.50 -6.12
CA ASN A 490 -11.47 -11.21 -7.31
C ASN A 490 -10.53 -10.34 -8.17
N TRP A 491 -9.82 -9.38 -7.55
CA TRP A 491 -9.08 -8.33 -8.27
C TRP A 491 -7.99 -8.82 -9.24
N ASN A 492 -7.52 -10.06 -9.11
CA ASN A 492 -6.51 -10.66 -10.00
C ASN A 492 -7.08 -11.07 -11.37
N ASP A 493 -8.38 -11.33 -11.50
CA ASP A 493 -9.03 -11.64 -12.78
C ASP A 493 -9.38 -10.36 -13.58
N ILE A 494 -9.08 -9.20 -13.01
CA ILE A 494 -9.40 -7.88 -13.56
C ILE A 494 -8.10 -7.22 -13.99
N ALA A 495 -8.06 -6.68 -15.21
CA ALA A 495 -6.90 -5.91 -15.65
C ALA A 495 -6.73 -4.69 -14.74
N ALA A 496 -5.51 -4.45 -14.23
CA ALA A 496 -5.22 -3.32 -13.35
C ALA A 496 -5.53 -1.94 -13.96
N THR A 497 -5.68 -1.90 -15.29
CA THR A 497 -6.13 -0.73 -16.05
C THR A 497 -7.62 -0.43 -15.90
N ASP A 498 -8.47 -1.42 -15.58
CA ASP A 498 -9.91 -1.22 -15.32
C ASP A 498 -10.16 -0.88 -13.85
N VAL A 499 -9.71 0.32 -13.45
CA VAL A 499 -9.89 0.87 -12.10
C VAL A 499 -11.37 0.86 -11.67
N LEU A 500 -12.30 1.00 -12.61
CA LEU A 500 -13.75 0.90 -12.37
C LEU A 500 -14.14 -0.51 -11.93
N ALA A 501 -13.76 -1.54 -12.70
CA ALA A 501 -14.05 -2.93 -12.36
C ALA A 501 -13.36 -3.38 -11.06
N VAL A 502 -12.09 -3.02 -10.84
CA VAL A 502 -11.33 -3.32 -9.61
C VAL A 502 -12.01 -2.71 -8.37
N THR A 503 -12.41 -1.44 -8.46
CA THR A 503 -13.16 -0.77 -7.38
C THR A 503 -14.52 -1.42 -7.15
N LEU A 504 -15.26 -1.72 -8.22
CA LEU A 504 -16.62 -2.28 -8.12
C LEU A 504 -16.64 -3.71 -7.59
N ASP A 505 -15.72 -4.58 -8.01
CA ASP A 505 -15.56 -5.94 -7.49
C ASP A 505 -15.28 -5.89 -5.99
N SER A 506 -14.24 -5.15 -5.58
CA SER A 506 -13.84 -5.06 -4.18
C SER A 506 -14.93 -4.46 -3.28
N TYR A 507 -15.61 -3.40 -3.75
CA TYR A 507 -16.76 -2.81 -3.04
C TYR A 507 -17.94 -3.78 -2.92
N ASN A 508 -18.05 -4.74 -3.83
CA ASN A 508 -19.14 -5.71 -3.90
C ASN A 508 -18.75 -7.13 -3.53
N ALA A 509 -17.55 -7.36 -3.01
CA ALA A 509 -17.01 -8.68 -2.72
C ALA A 509 -17.94 -9.52 -1.82
N ALA A 510 -17.79 -10.84 -1.88
CA ALA A 510 -18.43 -11.70 -0.90
C ALA A 510 -17.60 -11.72 0.39
N MET A 511 -18.22 -11.92 1.53
CA MET A 511 -17.52 -12.01 2.82
C MET A 511 -17.76 -13.38 3.45
N GLU A 512 -16.70 -14.05 3.86
CA GLU A 512 -16.82 -15.24 4.71
C GLU A 512 -16.84 -14.80 6.17
N SER A 513 -17.82 -15.24 6.95
CA SER A 513 -17.82 -15.12 8.40
C SER A 513 -18.88 -16.03 9.02
N SER A 514 -18.57 -16.59 10.19
CA SER A 514 -19.52 -17.26 11.08
C SER A 514 -19.69 -16.55 12.42
N ASP A 515 -19.09 -15.36 12.58
CA ASP A 515 -19.12 -14.60 13.83
C ASP A 515 -20.34 -13.67 13.90
N PRO A 516 -21.12 -13.68 15.00
CA PRO A 516 -22.31 -12.84 15.15
C PRO A 516 -22.08 -11.34 14.96
N PHE A 517 -20.88 -10.81 15.21
CA PHE A 517 -20.56 -9.40 14.96
C PHE A 517 -20.71 -9.02 13.47
N PHE A 518 -20.47 -9.96 12.56
CA PHE A 518 -20.54 -9.75 11.12
C PHE A 518 -21.83 -10.28 10.48
N THR A 519 -22.52 -11.23 11.14
CA THR A 519 -23.68 -11.93 10.55
C THR A 519 -25.03 -11.54 11.12
N ASP A 520 -25.10 -10.99 12.34
CA ASP A 520 -26.35 -10.65 13.02
C ASP A 520 -26.65 -9.14 12.97
N GLY A 521 -27.93 -8.79 13.15
CA GLY A 521 -28.41 -7.39 13.18
C GLY A 521 -28.99 -6.89 11.85
N GLU A 522 -29.62 -5.72 11.88
CA GLU A 522 -30.21 -5.10 10.67
C GLU A 522 -29.14 -4.50 9.72
N GLU A 523 -27.92 -4.35 10.22
CA GLU A 523 -26.77 -3.76 9.53
C GLU A 523 -25.79 -4.79 8.97
N ALA A 524 -26.04 -6.09 9.15
CA ALA A 524 -25.17 -7.15 8.63
C ALA A 524 -24.99 -7.05 7.11
N TYR A 525 -23.77 -7.27 6.61
CA TYR A 525 -23.49 -7.16 5.18
C TYR A 525 -24.18 -8.28 4.38
N GLY A 526 -25.18 -7.93 3.59
CA GLY A 526 -26.02 -8.87 2.82
C GLY A 526 -25.33 -9.72 1.72
N LYS A 527 -23.99 -9.79 1.68
CA LYS A 527 -23.22 -10.81 0.94
C LYS A 527 -22.25 -11.61 1.83
N SER A 528 -22.51 -11.64 3.14
CA SER A 528 -21.88 -12.57 4.08
C SER A 528 -22.37 -14.00 3.85
N ALA A 529 -21.48 -14.98 4.01
CA ALA A 529 -21.82 -16.40 4.14
C ALA A 529 -20.88 -17.08 5.13
N ALA A 530 -21.33 -18.20 5.73
CA ALA A 530 -20.51 -18.97 6.66
C ALA A 530 -19.41 -19.82 6.00
N ASP A 531 -19.48 -19.99 4.68
CA ASP A 531 -18.52 -20.69 3.81
C ASP A 531 -18.75 -20.19 2.36
N LEU A 532 -17.71 -19.70 1.70
CA LEU A 532 -17.72 -19.30 0.29
C LEU A 532 -17.20 -20.40 -0.65
N GLY A 533 -16.54 -21.43 -0.12
CA GLY A 533 -15.89 -22.50 -0.89
C GLY A 533 -14.76 -22.02 -1.81
N LYS A 534 -14.09 -20.91 -1.49
CA LYS A 534 -13.13 -20.22 -2.35
C LYS A 534 -11.70 -20.29 -1.79
N ARG A 535 -10.78 -20.91 -2.53
CA ARG A 535 -9.34 -20.89 -2.19
C ARG A 535 -8.83 -19.45 -2.05
N GLY A 536 -8.01 -19.20 -1.03
CA GLY A 536 -7.53 -17.86 -0.65
C GLY A 536 -8.49 -17.07 0.26
N CYS A 537 -9.74 -17.53 0.40
CA CYS A 537 -10.77 -16.91 1.24
C CYS A 537 -11.40 -17.84 2.27
N SER A 538 -11.41 -19.15 2.02
CA SER A 538 -12.09 -20.18 2.82
C SER A 538 -11.10 -21.27 3.23
N VAL A 539 -11.17 -21.73 4.48
CA VAL A 539 -10.24 -22.71 5.04
C VAL A 539 -10.34 -24.06 4.30
N GLY A 540 -9.22 -24.54 3.77
CA GLY A 540 -9.14 -25.84 3.08
C GLY A 540 -9.90 -25.91 1.75
N ALA A 541 -10.28 -24.78 1.15
CA ALA A 541 -10.96 -24.78 -0.13
C ALA A 541 -10.00 -25.19 -1.28
N PRO A 542 -10.42 -26.14 -2.14
CA PRO A 542 -9.55 -26.72 -3.16
C PRO A 542 -9.23 -25.72 -4.28
N ALA A 543 -8.10 -25.93 -4.96
CA ALA A 543 -7.79 -25.23 -6.20
C ALA A 543 -8.92 -25.38 -7.24
N ALA A 544 -9.18 -24.28 -7.96
CA ALA A 544 -10.10 -24.28 -9.10
C ALA A 544 -9.61 -25.25 -10.19
N ARG A 545 -10.55 -25.91 -10.89
CA ARG A 545 -10.28 -26.97 -11.88
C ARG A 545 -10.51 -26.53 -13.31
#